data_AF-A0A948HZ44-F1
#
_entry.id   AF-A0A948HZ44-F1
#
_cell.length_a   1.000
_cell.length_b   1.000
_cell.length_c   1.000
_cell.angle_alpha   90.00
_cell.angle_beta   90.00
_cell.angle_gamma   90.00
#
_symmetry.space_group_name_H-M   'P 1'
#
loop_
_entity.id
_entity.type
_entity.pdbx_description
1 polymer ?
#
loop_
_entity_poly.entity_id
_entity_poly.type
_entity_poly.pdbx_seq_one_letter_code
_entity_poly.pdbx_strand_id
1 'polypeptide(L)' 'MNLDKHNHEYFELLSQKLKQSYCINFDDTGYTEIEWIARFGDLSLDEAVFEYAQKYNLTPLTDFLLGS' A
#
# COMPACT_ATOMS: atom_id res chain seq x y z
N MET A 1 0.27 -6.51 -20.72
CA MET A 1 0.56 -7.14 -19.42
C MET A 1 -0.71 -7.88 -19.04
N ASN A 2 -0.70 -9.22 -19.04
CA ASN A 2 -1.88 -10.00 -18.63
C ASN A 2 -2.06 -9.85 -17.12
N LEU A 3 -3.27 -9.49 -16.71
CA LEU A 3 -3.72 -9.53 -15.32
C LEU A 3 -3.86 -11.01 -14.93
N ASP A 4 -2.74 -11.65 -14.62
CA ASP A 4 -2.73 -13.02 -14.11
C ASP A 4 -3.01 -13.04 -12.60
N LYS A 5 -3.51 -14.16 -12.10
CA LYS A 5 -3.92 -14.39 -10.69
C LYS A 5 -2.91 -13.91 -9.62
N HIS A 6 -1.64 -13.74 -9.99
CA HIS A 6 -0.59 -13.17 -9.15
C HIS A 6 -0.87 -11.72 -8.72
N ASN A 7 -1.63 -10.94 -9.49
CA ASN A 7 -1.99 -9.58 -9.11
C ASN A 7 -2.99 -9.56 -7.94
N HIS A 8 -3.95 -10.48 -7.91
CA HIS A 8 -4.95 -10.51 -6.84
C HIS A 8 -4.31 -10.77 -5.47
N GLU A 9 -3.39 -11.72 -5.40
CA GLU A 9 -2.62 -12.02 -4.19
C GLU A 9 -1.74 -10.82 -3.77
N TYR A 10 -1.13 -10.11 -4.72
CA TYR A 10 -0.39 -8.88 -4.44
C TYR A 10 -1.29 -7.79 -3.83
N PHE A 11 -2.47 -7.53 -4.38
CA PHE A 11 -3.37 -6.48 -3.87
C PHE A 11 -3.99 -6.85 -2.51
N GLU A 12 -4.21 -8.14 -2.23
CA GLU A 12 -4.57 -8.61 -0.90
C GLU A 12 -3.45 -8.33 0.12
N LEU A 13 -2.21 -8.68 -0.20
CA LEU A 13 -1.04 -8.41 0.66
C LEU A 13 -0.82 -6.90 0.85
N LEU A 14 -0.99 -6.12 -0.21
CA LEU A 14 -0.92 -4.66 -0.16
C LEU A 14 -1.96 -4.07 0.79
N SER A 15 -3.22 -4.47 0.64
CA SER A 15 -4.31 -4.02 1.49
C SER A 15 -4.06 -4.40 2.96
N GLN A 16 -3.58 -5.62 3.21
CA GLN A 16 -3.20 -6.05 4.57
C GLN A 16 -2.08 -5.20 5.15
N LYS A 17 -1.03 -4.91 4.37
CA LYS A 17 0.12 -4.11 4.81
C LYS A 17 -0.28 -2.67 5.12
N LEU A 18 -1.03 -2.03 4.22
CA LEU A 18 -1.58 -0.68 4.43
C LEU A 18 -2.43 -0.62 5.71
N LYS A 19 -3.23 -1.66 5.97
CA LYS A 19 -4.09 -1.71 7.15
C LYS A 19 -3.29 -1.87 8.44
N GLN A 20 -2.27 -2.72 8.43
CA GLN A 20 -1.39 -2.95 9.58
C GLN A 20 -0.49 -1.75 9.89
N SER A 21 -0.07 -1.00 8.88
CA SER A 21 0.86 0.12 9.04
C SER A 21 0.16 1.47 9.24
N TYR A 22 -0.98 1.69 8.59
CA TYR A 22 -1.63 3.01 8.49
C TYR A 22 -3.16 2.99 8.70
N CYS A 23 -3.76 1.82 9.02
CA CYS A 23 -5.20 1.67 9.22
C CYS A 23 -6.06 2.01 7.99
N ILE A 24 -5.52 1.85 6.78
CA ILE A 24 -6.24 2.05 5.51
C ILE A 24 -6.14 0.80 4.64
N ASN A 25 -7.07 0.62 3.71
CA ASN A 25 -7.04 -0.46 2.71
C ASN A 25 -6.55 0.08 1.36
N PHE A 26 -6.39 -0.80 0.37
CA PHE A 26 -6.04 -0.37 -1.00
C PHE A 26 -7.06 0.59 -1.61
N ASP A 27 -8.36 0.37 -1.38
CA ASP A 27 -9.43 1.23 -1.92
C ASP A 27 -9.34 2.68 -1.41
N ASP A 28 -8.80 2.89 -0.21
CA ASP A 28 -8.61 4.21 0.38
C ASP A 28 -7.46 4.99 -0.29
N THR A 29 -6.63 4.32 -1.11
CA THR A 29 -5.53 4.97 -1.84
C THR A 29 -6.00 5.82 -3.01
N GLY A 30 -7.22 5.58 -3.48
CA GLY A 30 -7.78 6.24 -4.66
C GLY A 30 -7.12 5.80 -5.99
N TYR A 31 -6.26 4.78 -5.99
CA TYR A 31 -5.68 4.20 -7.20
C TYR A 31 -6.44 2.97 -7.66
N THR A 32 -6.57 2.83 -8.98
CA THR A 32 -6.85 1.52 -9.57
C THR A 32 -5.62 0.62 -9.51
N GLU A 33 -5.81 -0.70 -9.60
CA GLU A 33 -4.70 -1.66 -9.63
C GLU A 33 -3.65 -1.34 -10.72
N ILE A 34 -4.12 -0.94 -11.90
CA ILE A 34 -3.27 -0.59 -13.04
C ILE A 34 -2.43 0.66 -12.74
N GLU A 35 -3.04 1.68 -12.14
CA GLU A 35 -2.33 2.91 -11.77
C GLU A 35 -1.31 2.66 -10.66
N TRP A 36 -1.64 1.80 -9.70
CA TRP A 36 -0.71 1.41 -8.65
C TRP A 36 0.51 0.70 -9.23
N ILE A 37 0.31 -0.31 -10.08
CA ILE A 37 1.41 -1.03 -10.75
C ILE A 37 2.23 -0.09 -11.63
N ALA A 38 1.59 0.82 -12.37
CA ALA A 38 2.30 1.78 -13.21
C ALA A 38 3.19 2.75 -12.41
N ARG A 39 2.87 3.00 -11.13
CA ARG A 39 3.63 3.91 -10.25
C ARG A 39 4.64 3.20 -9.37
N PHE A 40 4.31 2.02 -8.87
CA PHE A 40 5.04 1.34 -7.81
C PHE A 40 5.38 -0.12 -8.13
N GLY A 41 5.03 -0.63 -9.32
CA GLY A 41 5.20 -2.04 -9.68
C GLY A 41 6.65 -2.51 -9.78
N ASP A 42 7.61 -1.57 -9.92
CA ASP A 42 9.04 -1.86 -9.89
C ASP A 42 9.62 -1.91 -8.47
N LEU A 43 8.84 -1.53 -7.46
CA LEU A 43 9.23 -1.51 -6.05
C LEU A 43 8.79 -2.79 -5.33
N SER A 44 9.48 -3.15 -4.25
CA SER A 44 8.96 -4.14 -3.32
C SER A 44 7.68 -3.64 -2.64
N LEU A 45 6.88 -4.54 -2.09
CA LEU A 45 5.63 -4.18 -1.41
C LEU A 45 5.85 -3.15 -0.28
N ASP A 46 6.91 -3.34 0.51
CA ASP A 46 7.24 -2.44 1.62
C ASP A 46 7.65 -1.06 1.13
N GLU A 47 8.47 -0.99 0.07
CA GLU A 47 8.87 0.28 -0.55
C GLU A 47 7.68 1.00 -1.19
N ALA A 48 6.81 0.28 -1.91
CA ALA A 48 5.61 0.85 -2.51
C ALA A 48 4.68 1.49 -1.46
N VAL A 49 4.45 0.78 -0.36
CA VAL A 49 3.64 1.28 0.77
C VAL A 49 4.31 2.49 1.43
N PHE A 50 5.63 2.44 1.64
CA PHE A 50 6.38 3.54 2.23
C PHE A 50 6.37 4.80 1.36
N GLU A 51 6.63 4.68 0.05
CA GLU A 51 6.58 5.78 -0.91
C GLU A 51 5.18 6.42 -0.99
N TYR A 52 4.14 5.58 -1.01
CA TYR A 52 2.77 6.07 -0.92
C TYR A 52 2.53 6.84 0.39
N ALA A 53 2.90 6.27 1.53
CA ALA A 53 2.71 6.89 2.83
C ALA A 53 3.47 8.22 2.96
N GLN A 54 4.71 8.31 2.47
CA GLN A 54 5.49 9.54 2.44
C GLN A 54 4.82 10.62 1.58
N LYS A 55 4.36 10.25 0.37
CA LYS A 55 3.69 11.18 -0.54
C LYS A 55 2.44 11.83 0.06
N TYR A 56 1.68 11.07 0.85
CA TYR A 56 0.44 11.54 1.48
C TYR A 56 0.59 11.87 2.97
N ASN A 57 1.82 11.93 3.49
CA ASN A 57 2.13 12.19 4.90
C ASN A 57 1.28 11.34 5.87
N LEU A 58 1.13 10.05 5.57
CA LEU A 58 0.39 9.15 6.45
C LEU A 58 1.16 8.93 7.75
N THR A 59 0.44 9.01 8.86
CA THR A 59 1.00 8.73 10.19
C THR A 59 1.02 7.22 10.43
N PRO A 60 2.19 6.61 10.69
CA PRO A 60 2.28 5.21 11.05
C PRO A 60 1.53 4.91 12.36
N LEU A 61 0.91 3.74 12.46
CA LEU A 61 0.27 3.28 13.70
C LEU A 61 1.28 3.10 14.84
N THR A 62 2.55 2.80 14.55
CA THR A 62 3.62 2.73 15.55
C THR A 62 3.84 4.04 16.28
N ASP A 63 3.67 5.17 15.60
CA ASP A 63 3.84 6.50 16.20
C ASP A 63 2.70 6.82 17.17
N PHE A 64 1.51 6.26 16.92
CA PHE A 64 0.37 6.37 17.83
C PHE A 64 0.57 5.59 19.14
N LEU A 65 1.20 4.42 19.06
CA LEU A 65 1.47 3.55 20.22
C LEU A 65 2.60 4.06 21.12
N LEU A 66 3.53 4.86 20.58
CA LEU A 66 4.65 5.45 21.35
C LEU A 66 4.30 6.79 22.02
N GLY A 67 3.13 7.36 21.71
CA GLY A 67 2.62 8.61 22.28
C GLY A 67 1.54 8.45 23.36
N SER A 68 1.27 7.22 23.81
CA SER A 68 0.23 6.89 24.81
C SER A 68 0.83 6.60 26.19
#